data_AF-A0A946TKY2-F1
#
_entry.id   AF-A0A946TKY2-F1
#
_cell.length_a   1.000
_cell.length_b   1.000
_cell.length_c   1.000
_cell.angle_alpha   90.00
_cell.angle_beta   90.00
_cell.angle_gamma   90.00
#
_symmetry.space_group_name_H-M   'P 1'
#
loop_
_entity.id
_entity.type
_entity.pdbx_description
1 polymer ?
#
loop_
_entity_poly.entity_id
_entity_poly.type
_entity_poly.pdbx_seq_one_letter_code
_entity_poly.pdbx_strand_id
1 'polypeptide(L)'
;MTNIRTRSGFMLMDALLGAALFGIFLTAVGSTILIGQQSFLKSGDMARGVFLSTQGLESVRNIRDLDWDLLEEGGPLGVAIGEDGTWEFSGTGSTTQDAFTTSVVLEAIDDNSFLVTSTTNWEISRDRKSSTSVQSLVTNWRKEQTIGDWSSISIEGSIVISGTPLFRNVHIDGQYAFVTGETTAGGNGLYIFDISDTENPQRVASDFSLTGNGHHMVSVGSGLIIVVEQEFPEVILYDISSPSTLSVSDQLDGINVPGDGKAVTVATYNNYVFIGAKNNATEDEFYSYSINGDSLTFLDSFDTDGSLNDIFLQNGYAYMASGDNIAELRVLDVFDPNSIQNAPGNGYNLIDVHDGISIDG
;
A
#
# COMPACT_ATOMS: atom_id res chain seq x y z
N MET A 1 55.54 -66.12 16.97
CA MET A 1 54.47 -66.01 18.00
C MET A 1 53.87 -64.62 17.91
N THR A 2 52.69 -64.51 17.32
CA THR A 2 51.86 -63.30 17.37
C THR A 2 50.45 -63.79 17.71
N ASN A 3 50.06 -63.57 18.97
CA ASN A 3 48.76 -63.96 19.50
C ASN A 3 47.67 -63.10 18.87
N ILE A 4 46.94 -63.63 17.89
CA ILE A 4 45.69 -63.01 17.42
C ILE A 4 44.59 -63.46 18.39
N ARG A 5 44.36 -62.66 19.44
CA ARG A 5 43.16 -62.80 20.27
C ARG A 5 41.95 -62.35 19.45
N THR A 6 41.15 -63.29 18.98
CA THR A 6 39.82 -63.00 18.44
C THR A 6 38.89 -62.59 19.60
N ARG A 7 38.55 -61.30 19.69
CA ARG A 7 37.60 -60.78 20.68
C ARG A 7 36.17 -60.98 20.17
N SER A 8 35.55 -62.09 20.55
CA SER A 8 34.19 -62.48 20.15
C SER A 8 33.05 -61.69 20.83
N GLY A 9 33.35 -60.65 21.63
CA GLY A 9 32.36 -59.80 22.30
C GLY A 9 32.06 -58.46 21.62
N PHE A 10 32.80 -58.08 20.57
CA PHE A 10 32.72 -56.74 19.97
C PHE A 10 31.55 -56.59 18.98
N MET A 11 31.26 -57.62 18.16
CA MET A 11 30.21 -57.54 17.13
C MET A 11 28.79 -57.40 17.68
N LEU A 12 28.49 -58.01 18.84
CA LEU A 12 27.17 -57.89 19.47
C LEU A 12 26.95 -56.49 20.07
N MET A 13 28.02 -55.91 20.64
CA MET A 13 28.00 -54.56 21.21
C MET A 13 27.81 -53.51 20.12
N ASP A 14 28.51 -53.63 18.99
CA ASP A 14 28.38 -52.72 17.86
C ASP A 14 26.99 -52.82 17.21
N ALA A 15 26.42 -54.03 17.12
CA ALA A 15 25.05 -54.22 16.65
C ALA A 15 24.01 -53.61 17.61
N LEU A 16 24.20 -53.75 18.93
CA LEU A 16 23.35 -53.13 19.95
C LEU A 16 23.46 -51.61 19.96
N LEU A 17 24.67 -51.06 19.85
CA LEU A 17 24.90 -49.61 19.73
C LEU A 17 24.29 -49.06 18.44
N GLY A 18 24.46 -49.74 17.31
CA GLY A 18 23.85 -49.37 16.05
C GLY A 18 22.32 -49.37 16.12
N ALA A 19 21.72 -50.40 16.73
CA ALA A 19 20.28 -50.46 16.93
C ALA A 19 19.75 -49.36 17.88
N ALA A 20 20.48 -49.06 18.96
CA ALA A 20 20.12 -48.01 19.91
C ALA A 20 20.20 -46.61 19.28
N LEU A 21 21.29 -46.32 18.56
CA LEU A 21 21.46 -45.05 17.83
C LEU A 21 20.44 -44.90 16.71
N PHE A 22 20.16 -45.96 15.97
CA PHE A 22 19.12 -45.96 14.94
C PHE A 22 17.72 -45.74 15.54
N GLY A 23 17.44 -46.34 16.70
CA GLY A 23 16.19 -46.11 17.44
C GLY A 23 16.03 -44.66 17.88
N ILE A 24 17.08 -44.04 18.44
CA ILE A 24 17.08 -42.62 18.82
C ILE A 24 16.92 -41.72 17.58
N PHE A 25 17.59 -42.05 16.49
CA PHE A 25 17.48 -41.29 15.24
C PHE A 25 16.06 -41.36 14.67
N LEU A 26 15.44 -42.54 14.62
CA LEU A 26 14.08 -42.71 14.14
C LEU A 26 13.06 -41.97 15.00
N THR A 27 13.21 -41.99 16.33
CA THR A 27 12.31 -41.23 17.22
C THR A 27 12.51 -39.74 17.07
N ALA A 28 13.75 -39.26 16.91
CA ALA A 28 14.04 -37.85 16.67
C ALA A 28 13.45 -37.37 15.34
N VAL A 29 13.69 -38.09 14.23
CA VAL A 29 13.14 -37.74 12.91
C VAL A 29 11.62 -37.82 12.90
N GLY A 30 11.04 -38.89 13.47
CA GLY A 30 9.59 -39.05 13.56
C GLY A 30 8.94 -37.93 14.38
N SER A 31 9.55 -37.53 15.49
CA SER A 31 9.05 -36.43 16.32
C SER A 31 9.12 -35.09 15.58
N THR A 32 10.22 -34.82 14.87
CA THR A 32 10.38 -33.58 14.09
C THR A 32 9.34 -33.48 12.97
N ILE A 33 9.06 -34.58 12.25
CA ILE A 33 8.03 -34.60 11.21
C ILE A 33 6.64 -34.36 11.80
N LEU A 34 6.31 -35.02 12.92
CA LEU A 34 5.02 -34.83 13.59
C LEU A 34 4.84 -33.39 14.09
N ILE A 35 5.87 -32.80 14.71
CA ILE A 35 5.87 -31.41 15.15
C ILE A 35 5.71 -30.46 13.95
N GLY A 36 6.39 -30.74 12.84
CA GLY A 36 6.28 -29.97 11.61
C GLY A 36 4.86 -29.98 11.03
N GLN A 37 4.23 -31.16 10.93
CA GLN A 37 2.86 -31.31 10.45
C GLN A 37 1.85 -30.59 11.36
N GLN A 38 1.97 -30.74 12.68
CA GLN A 38 1.10 -30.04 13.64
C GLN A 38 1.24 -28.52 13.55
N SER A 39 2.45 -28.03 13.32
CA SER A 39 2.72 -26.60 13.16
C SER A 39 2.11 -26.05 11.87
N PHE A 40 2.20 -26.80 10.77
CA PHE A 40 1.60 -26.43 9.48
C PHE A 40 0.07 -26.36 9.57
N LEU A 41 -0.56 -27.39 10.15
CA LEU A 41 -2.02 -27.41 10.37
C LEU A 41 -2.46 -26.22 11.23
N LYS A 42 -1.78 -25.97 12.35
CA LYS A 42 -2.08 -24.83 13.21
C LYS A 42 -1.97 -23.49 12.46
N SER A 43 -0.93 -23.32 11.63
CA SER A 43 -0.77 -22.11 10.83
C SER A 43 -1.90 -21.95 9.80
N GLY A 44 -2.31 -23.04 9.16
CA GLY A 44 -3.45 -23.05 8.24
C GLY A 44 -4.76 -22.68 8.92
N ASP A 45 -5.04 -23.27 10.09
CA ASP A 45 -6.23 -22.97 10.88
C ASP A 45 -6.28 -21.51 11.32
N MET A 46 -5.12 -20.94 11.73
CA MET A 46 -5.03 -19.51 12.06
C MET A 46 -5.32 -18.62 10.86
N ALA A 47 -4.73 -18.92 9.70
CA ALA A 47 -4.99 -18.17 8.47
C ALA A 47 -6.47 -18.25 8.07
N ARG A 48 -7.09 -19.44 8.22
CA ARG A 48 -8.52 -19.65 7.98
C ARG A 48 -9.39 -18.87 8.96
N GLY A 49 -9.04 -18.88 10.26
CA GLY A 49 -9.72 -18.11 11.29
C GLY A 49 -9.69 -16.61 10.99
N VAL A 50 -8.53 -16.07 10.58
CA VAL A 50 -8.42 -14.66 10.17
C VAL A 50 -9.32 -14.38 8.97
N PHE A 51 -9.25 -15.21 7.92
CA PHE A 51 -10.09 -15.06 6.74
C PHE A 51 -11.58 -15.01 7.08
N LEU A 52 -12.07 -15.95 7.90
CA LEU A 52 -13.47 -15.99 8.32
C LEU A 52 -13.86 -14.79 9.19
N SER A 53 -12.98 -14.36 10.10
CA SER A 53 -13.26 -13.17 10.91
C SER A 53 -13.33 -11.91 10.02
N THR A 54 -12.42 -11.76 9.04
CA THR A 54 -12.47 -10.68 8.05
C THR A 54 -13.75 -10.74 7.22
N GLN A 55 -14.15 -11.92 6.74
CA GLN A 55 -15.42 -12.11 6.04
C GLN A 55 -16.61 -11.66 6.88
N GLY A 56 -16.59 -11.90 8.20
CA GLY A 56 -17.61 -11.38 9.12
C GLY A 56 -17.70 -9.86 9.11
N LEU A 57 -16.56 -9.14 9.08
CA LEU A 57 -16.56 -7.67 8.96
C LEU A 57 -17.11 -7.21 7.60
N GLU A 58 -16.70 -7.85 6.50
CA GLU A 58 -17.21 -7.51 5.16
C GLU A 58 -18.71 -7.78 5.01
N SER A 59 -19.22 -8.82 5.69
CA SER A 59 -20.66 -9.11 5.71
C SER A 59 -21.44 -7.99 6.40
N VAL A 60 -20.94 -7.47 7.53
CA VAL A 60 -21.55 -6.32 8.23
C VAL A 60 -21.50 -5.06 7.35
N ARG A 61 -20.41 -4.82 6.61
CA ARG A 61 -20.33 -3.72 5.64
C ARG A 61 -21.34 -3.89 4.50
N ASN A 62 -21.57 -5.12 4.04
CA ASN A 62 -22.58 -5.39 3.03
C ASN A 62 -24.00 -5.09 3.56
N ILE A 63 -24.32 -5.52 4.78
CA ILE A 63 -25.60 -5.21 5.45
C ILE A 63 -25.77 -3.69 5.60
N ARG A 64 -24.72 -2.98 6.07
CA ARG A 64 -24.68 -1.51 6.13
C ARG A 64 -24.98 -0.87 4.76
N ASP A 65 -24.40 -1.43 3.70
CA ASP A 65 -24.56 -0.90 2.34
C ASP A 65 -25.92 -1.25 1.72
N LEU A 66 -26.69 -2.18 2.29
CA LEU A 66 -28.10 -2.36 1.95
C LEU A 66 -28.93 -1.27 2.62
N ASP A 67 -28.86 -1.17 3.94
CA ASP A 67 -29.52 -0.14 4.73
C ASP A 67 -28.85 -0.03 6.12
N TRP A 68 -28.56 1.20 6.55
CA TRP A 68 -27.93 1.47 7.85
C TRP A 68 -28.80 1.01 9.00
N ASP A 69 -30.13 1.12 8.85
CA ASP A 69 -31.10 0.78 9.90
C ASP A 69 -31.21 -0.74 10.16
N LEU A 70 -30.55 -1.57 9.34
CA LEU A 70 -30.42 -3.02 9.56
C LEU A 70 -29.32 -3.38 10.57
N LEU A 71 -28.43 -2.44 10.92
CA LEU A 71 -27.39 -2.70 11.92
C LEU A 71 -27.99 -2.63 13.32
N GLU A 72 -27.88 -3.72 14.07
CA GLU A 72 -28.31 -3.80 15.47
C GLU A 72 -27.10 -3.80 16.40
N GLU A 73 -27.11 -2.91 17.41
CA GLU A 73 -26.12 -2.93 18.47
C GLU A 73 -26.19 -4.24 19.27
N GLY A 74 -25.03 -4.80 19.58
CA GLY A 74 -24.87 -5.99 20.41
C GLY A 74 -24.39 -7.21 19.65
N GLY A 75 -24.62 -8.38 20.24
CA GLY A 75 -24.16 -9.68 19.76
C GLY A 75 -23.89 -10.67 20.90
N PRO A 76 -23.33 -11.85 20.60
CA PRO A 76 -22.82 -12.28 19.29
C PRO A 76 -23.94 -12.54 18.26
N LEU A 77 -23.77 -12.05 17.04
CA LEU A 77 -24.63 -12.30 15.89
C LEU A 77 -23.89 -13.15 14.85
N GLY A 78 -24.58 -14.10 14.21
CA GLY A 78 -24.06 -14.74 13.00
C GLY A 78 -24.40 -13.92 11.75
N VAL A 79 -23.75 -14.25 10.64
CA VAL A 79 -24.02 -13.65 9.32
C VAL A 79 -24.25 -14.75 8.29
N ALA A 80 -25.25 -14.60 7.44
CA ALA A 80 -25.60 -15.57 6.40
C ALA A 80 -26.09 -14.85 5.14
N ILE A 81 -26.17 -15.59 4.04
CA ILE A 81 -26.82 -15.12 2.82
C ILE A 81 -28.28 -15.59 2.88
N GLY A 82 -29.21 -14.64 2.85
CA GLY A 82 -30.65 -14.87 2.88
C GLY A 82 -31.19 -15.45 1.57
N GLU A 83 -32.49 -15.73 1.52
CA GLU A 83 -33.15 -16.33 0.35
C GLU A 83 -33.10 -15.44 -0.91
N ASP A 84 -32.96 -14.12 -0.73
CA ASP A 84 -32.86 -13.14 -1.80
C ASP A 84 -31.42 -12.91 -2.29
N GLY A 85 -30.45 -13.64 -1.73
CA GLY A 85 -29.04 -13.52 -2.07
C GLY A 85 -28.31 -12.35 -1.40
N THR A 86 -28.94 -11.67 -0.44
CA THR A 86 -28.33 -10.59 0.33
C THR A 86 -27.74 -11.08 1.65
N TRP A 87 -26.76 -10.36 2.19
CA TRP A 87 -26.25 -10.67 3.54
C TRP A 87 -27.24 -10.20 4.60
N GLU A 88 -27.47 -11.04 5.61
CA GLU A 88 -28.33 -10.75 6.75
C GLU A 88 -27.71 -11.30 8.05
N PHE A 89 -28.11 -10.72 9.19
CA PHE A 89 -27.80 -11.30 10.49
C PHE A 89 -28.61 -12.57 10.73
N SER A 90 -27.97 -13.61 11.26
CA SER A 90 -28.62 -14.91 11.51
C SER A 90 -28.06 -15.57 12.75
N GLY A 91 -28.94 -15.81 13.74
CA GLY A 91 -28.59 -16.52 14.98
C GLY A 91 -27.44 -15.86 15.75
N THR A 92 -26.74 -16.65 16.57
CA THR A 92 -25.64 -16.16 17.43
C THR A 92 -24.24 -16.44 16.89
N GLY A 93 -24.15 -16.98 15.67
CA GLY A 93 -22.89 -17.35 15.04
C GLY A 93 -23.10 -18.26 13.83
N SER A 94 -22.17 -18.21 12.89
CA SER A 94 -22.17 -18.99 11.66
C SER A 94 -21.09 -20.06 11.73
N THR A 95 -21.50 -21.33 11.72
CA THR A 95 -20.59 -22.47 11.84
C THR A 95 -20.35 -23.14 10.50
N THR A 96 -19.09 -23.28 10.11
CA THR A 96 -18.67 -24.00 8.91
C THR A 96 -18.72 -25.52 9.12
N GLN A 97 -18.66 -26.30 8.04
CA GLN A 97 -18.69 -27.77 8.11
C GLN A 97 -17.50 -28.35 8.90
N ASP A 98 -16.36 -27.68 8.89
CA ASP A 98 -15.14 -27.98 9.64
C ASP A 98 -15.09 -27.35 11.04
N ALA A 99 -16.25 -26.93 11.57
CA ALA A 99 -16.45 -26.48 12.95
C ALA A 99 -15.77 -25.16 13.37
N PHE A 100 -15.50 -24.27 12.42
CA PHE A 100 -15.20 -22.87 12.73
C PHE A 100 -16.51 -22.12 12.95
N THR A 101 -16.64 -21.41 14.06
CA THR A 101 -17.82 -20.61 14.37
C THR A 101 -17.44 -19.14 14.44
N THR A 102 -17.99 -18.35 13.53
CA THR A 102 -17.78 -16.91 13.43
C THR A 102 -18.98 -16.15 13.98
N SER A 103 -18.73 -15.12 14.76
CA SER A 103 -19.77 -14.21 15.26
C SER A 103 -19.26 -12.78 15.29
N VAL A 104 -20.15 -11.83 15.07
CA VAL A 104 -19.87 -10.39 15.14
C VAL A 104 -20.55 -9.76 16.36
N VAL A 105 -19.92 -8.74 16.92
CA VAL A 105 -20.47 -7.87 17.97
C VAL A 105 -20.32 -6.43 17.50
N LEU A 106 -21.41 -5.68 17.52
CA LEU A 106 -21.44 -4.27 17.13
C LEU A 106 -21.57 -3.42 18.41
N GLU A 107 -20.62 -2.53 18.65
CA GLU A 107 -20.66 -1.57 19.76
C GLU A 107 -20.87 -0.16 19.18
N ALA A 108 -21.96 0.51 19.56
CA ALA A 108 -22.23 1.86 19.07
C ALA A 108 -21.21 2.85 19.64
N ILE A 109 -20.58 3.64 18.77
CA ILE A 109 -19.72 4.76 19.16
C ILE A 109 -20.55 6.05 19.19
N ASP A 110 -21.33 6.25 18.13
CA ASP A 110 -22.28 7.35 17.94
C ASP A 110 -23.41 6.91 16.99
N ASP A 111 -24.35 7.82 16.69
CA ASP A 111 -25.52 7.55 15.84
C ASP A 111 -25.18 7.07 14.41
N ASN A 112 -23.94 7.28 13.96
CA ASN A 112 -23.48 6.98 12.60
C ASN A 112 -22.26 6.06 12.56
N SER A 113 -21.86 5.46 13.68
CA SER A 113 -20.62 4.69 13.76
C SER A 113 -20.72 3.52 14.74
N PHE A 114 -20.31 2.33 14.29
CA PHE A 114 -20.13 1.14 15.11
C PHE A 114 -18.67 0.68 15.11
N LEU A 115 -18.16 0.29 16.28
CA LEU A 115 -17.00 -0.59 16.36
C LEU A 115 -17.49 -2.03 16.20
N VAL A 116 -17.08 -2.69 15.13
CA VAL A 116 -17.49 -4.07 14.84
C VAL A 116 -16.35 -5.01 15.16
N THR A 117 -16.59 -5.96 16.06
CA THR A 117 -15.64 -7.03 16.42
C THR A 117 -16.12 -8.36 15.84
N SER A 118 -15.35 -8.94 14.93
CA SER A 118 -15.62 -10.26 14.36
C SER A 118 -14.68 -11.30 14.95
N THR A 119 -15.23 -12.33 15.59
CA THR A 119 -14.48 -13.40 16.26
C THR A 119 -14.82 -14.75 15.66
N THR A 120 -13.79 -15.49 15.23
CA THR A 120 -13.91 -16.88 14.78
C THR A 120 -13.27 -17.80 15.80
N ASN A 121 -13.97 -18.84 16.22
CA ASN A 121 -13.54 -19.84 17.19
C ASN A 121 -13.50 -21.23 16.56
N TRP A 122 -12.49 -22.05 16.89
CA TRP A 122 -12.41 -23.46 16.48
C TRP A 122 -11.70 -24.32 17.54
N GLU A 123 -11.86 -25.64 17.43
CA GLU A 123 -11.24 -26.60 18.35
C GLU A 123 -9.92 -27.16 17.80
N ILE A 124 -8.84 -27.09 18.58
CA ILE A 124 -7.56 -27.76 18.29
C ILE A 124 -7.61 -29.22 18.80
N SER A 125 -8.32 -29.45 19.91
CA SER A 125 -8.52 -30.76 20.54
C SER A 125 -9.71 -30.68 21.50
N ARG A 126 -10.20 -31.82 22.02
CA ARG A 126 -11.40 -31.89 22.90
C ARG A 126 -11.47 -30.83 24.01
N ASP A 127 -10.33 -30.38 24.53
CA ASP A 127 -10.26 -29.37 25.60
C ASP A 127 -9.47 -28.09 25.23
N ARG A 128 -9.04 -27.94 23.97
CA ARG A 128 -8.30 -26.73 23.54
C ARG A 128 -9.02 -26.06 22.38
N LYS A 129 -9.41 -24.82 22.61
CA LYS A 129 -9.98 -23.92 21.61
C LYS A 129 -8.96 -22.88 21.19
N SER A 130 -9.11 -22.39 19.97
CA SER A 130 -8.38 -21.24 19.46
C SER A 130 -9.35 -20.27 18.83
N SER A 131 -8.90 -19.03 18.64
CA SER A 131 -9.75 -17.96 18.15
C SER A 131 -8.93 -16.87 17.49
N THR A 132 -9.54 -16.19 16.54
CA THR A 132 -9.05 -14.97 15.89
C THR A 132 -10.10 -13.89 16.00
N SER A 133 -9.69 -12.68 16.40
CA SER A 133 -10.56 -11.52 16.48
C SER A 133 -9.96 -10.38 15.68
N VAL A 134 -10.79 -9.75 14.84
CA VAL A 134 -10.47 -8.55 14.07
C VAL A 134 -11.55 -7.51 14.32
N GLN A 135 -11.15 -6.24 14.30
CA GLN A 135 -12.04 -5.11 14.54
C GLN A 135 -11.99 -4.13 13.38
N SER A 136 -13.12 -3.49 13.08
CA SER A 136 -13.17 -2.38 12.13
C SER A 136 -14.27 -1.40 12.51
N LEU A 137 -14.03 -0.13 12.19
CA LEU A 137 -15.06 0.91 12.27
C LEU A 137 -15.98 0.79 11.06
N VAL A 138 -17.28 0.77 11.31
CA VAL A 138 -18.33 0.80 10.28
C VAL A 138 -19.11 2.10 10.45
N THR A 139 -18.96 3.00 9.48
CA THR A 139 -19.60 4.32 9.50
C THR A 139 -20.75 4.42 8.49
N ASN A 140 -21.75 5.25 8.78
CA ASN A 140 -22.85 5.57 7.89
C ASN A 140 -22.38 6.56 6.82
N TRP A 141 -21.58 6.07 5.88
CA TRP A 141 -20.93 6.89 4.86
C TRP A 141 -21.91 7.60 3.91
N ARG A 142 -23.18 7.15 3.85
CA ARG A 142 -24.24 7.80 3.06
C ARG A 142 -24.93 8.94 3.81
N LYS A 143 -24.69 9.07 5.11
CA LYS A 143 -25.27 10.16 5.88
C LYS A 143 -24.62 11.46 5.45
N GLU A 144 -25.41 12.33 4.83
CA GLU A 144 -24.98 13.71 4.58
C GLU A 144 -24.65 14.37 5.91
N GLN A 145 -23.40 14.79 6.04
CA GLN A 145 -22.89 15.54 7.17
C GLN A 145 -22.40 16.89 6.68
N THR A 146 -22.68 17.94 7.45
CA THR A 146 -22.06 19.24 7.21
C THR A 146 -20.57 19.15 7.57
N ILE A 147 -19.71 19.01 6.56
CA ILE A 147 -18.25 18.93 6.71
C ILE A 147 -17.56 20.31 6.82
N GLY A 148 -18.35 21.37 7.01
CA GLY A 148 -17.88 22.76 7.10
C GLY A 148 -18.81 23.73 6.40
N ASP A 149 -18.62 25.02 6.67
CA ASP A 149 -19.29 26.10 5.97
C ASP A 149 -18.33 26.70 4.92
N TRP A 150 -18.42 26.19 3.69
CA TRP A 150 -17.63 26.68 2.57
C TRP A 150 -18.21 27.98 1.96
N SER A 151 -19.26 28.56 2.56
CA SER A 151 -19.82 29.84 2.10
C SER A 151 -18.93 31.03 2.42
N SER A 152 -17.97 30.87 3.34
CA SER A 152 -17.03 31.91 3.77
C SER A 152 -15.58 31.65 3.34
N ILE A 153 -15.35 31.15 2.12
CA ILE A 153 -14.00 31.12 1.55
C ILE A 153 -13.54 32.55 1.28
N SER A 154 -12.43 32.95 1.90
CA SER A 154 -11.76 34.23 1.66
C SER A 154 -10.31 34.02 1.27
N ILE A 155 -9.82 34.82 0.33
CA ILE A 155 -8.39 34.86 0.00
C ILE A 155 -7.66 35.46 1.20
N GLU A 156 -6.74 34.69 1.78
CA GLU A 156 -5.87 35.14 2.87
C GLU A 156 -4.68 35.94 2.34
N GLY A 157 -4.03 35.43 1.29
CA GLY A 157 -2.94 36.09 0.59
C GLY A 157 -2.81 35.63 -0.86
N SER A 158 -2.06 36.39 -1.67
CA SER A 158 -1.76 36.01 -3.05
C SER A 158 -0.46 36.64 -3.53
N ILE A 159 0.22 35.96 -4.45
CA ILE A 159 1.39 36.49 -5.16
C ILE A 159 1.19 36.33 -6.65
N VAL A 160 1.56 37.37 -7.41
CA VAL A 160 1.52 37.35 -8.87
C VAL A 160 2.94 37.23 -9.40
N ILE A 161 3.21 36.16 -10.14
CA ILE A 161 4.49 35.95 -10.83
C ILE A 161 4.47 36.66 -12.18
N SER A 162 5.56 37.38 -12.48
CA SER A 162 5.74 38.00 -13.79
C SER A 162 5.92 36.95 -14.90
N GLY A 163 5.34 37.18 -16.07
CA GLY A 163 5.34 36.25 -17.19
C GLY A 163 4.02 35.49 -17.29
N THR A 164 4.05 34.34 -17.97
CA THR A 164 2.88 33.46 -18.11
C THR A 164 3.25 32.01 -17.78
N PRO A 165 3.78 31.71 -16.57
CA PRO A 165 4.07 30.34 -16.19
C PRO A 165 2.77 29.54 -16.12
N LEU A 166 2.78 28.34 -16.70
CA LEU A 166 1.72 27.36 -16.56
C LEU A 166 2.12 26.40 -15.44
N PHE A 167 1.49 26.54 -14.28
CA PHE A 167 1.74 25.68 -13.12
C PHE A 167 1.03 24.34 -13.27
N ARG A 168 1.63 23.27 -12.72
CA ARG A 168 1.13 21.89 -12.85
C ARG A 168 0.84 21.23 -11.51
N ASN A 169 1.78 21.28 -10.57
CA ASN A 169 1.63 20.66 -9.26
C ASN A 169 2.13 21.58 -8.14
N VAL A 170 1.60 21.40 -6.94
CA VAL A 170 2.04 22.09 -5.72
C VAL A 170 2.34 21.06 -4.65
N HIS A 171 3.47 21.23 -3.97
CA HIS A 171 3.88 20.43 -2.82
C HIS A 171 4.26 21.34 -1.66
N ILE A 172 3.76 21.02 -0.47
CA ILE A 172 4.04 21.81 0.74
C ILE A 172 5.00 21.01 1.61
N ASP A 173 6.13 21.62 1.96
CA ASP A 173 7.08 21.08 2.93
C ASP A 173 7.38 22.14 4.00
N GLY A 174 6.80 21.95 5.17
CA GLY A 174 6.86 22.90 6.28
C GLY A 174 6.28 24.27 5.90
N GLN A 175 7.13 25.29 5.88
CA GLN A 175 6.77 26.68 5.57
C GLN A 175 7.02 27.07 4.11
N TYR A 176 7.28 26.10 3.23
CA TYR A 176 7.55 26.35 1.82
C TYR A 176 6.54 25.66 0.92
N ALA A 177 6.10 26.36 -0.11
CA ALA A 177 5.35 25.81 -1.22
C ALA A 177 6.25 25.69 -2.45
N PHE A 178 6.42 24.47 -2.95
CA PHE A 178 7.09 24.16 -4.20
C PHE A 178 6.02 24.02 -5.29
N VAL A 179 6.20 24.73 -6.39
CA VAL A 179 5.21 24.77 -7.48
C VAL A 179 5.92 24.48 -8.79
N THR A 180 5.60 23.36 -9.41
CA THR A 180 6.14 23.00 -10.72
C THR A 180 5.37 23.72 -11.81
N GLY A 181 6.02 23.91 -12.94
CA GLY A 181 5.39 24.44 -14.13
C GLY A 181 6.25 24.27 -15.36
N GLU A 182 5.92 25.00 -16.40
CA GLU A 182 6.69 24.98 -17.64
C GLU A 182 7.94 25.87 -17.56
N THR A 183 8.98 25.50 -18.31
CA THR A 183 10.12 26.38 -18.62
C THR A 183 9.90 27.16 -19.91
N THR A 184 8.84 26.81 -20.66
CA THR A 184 8.47 27.54 -21.87
C THR A 184 7.85 28.91 -21.54
N ALA A 185 7.81 29.82 -22.52
CA ALA A 185 7.23 31.17 -22.37
C ALA A 185 7.78 32.01 -21.19
N GLY A 186 9.02 31.75 -20.76
CA GLY A 186 9.69 32.49 -19.68
C GLY A 186 9.39 31.99 -18.27
N GLY A 187 8.91 30.74 -18.14
CA GLY A 187 8.80 30.07 -16.85
C GLY A 187 10.12 29.46 -16.36
N ASN A 188 10.18 29.10 -15.08
CA ASN A 188 11.38 28.54 -14.43
C ASN A 188 11.28 27.02 -14.15
N GLY A 189 10.19 26.35 -14.54
CA GLY A 189 9.98 24.92 -14.27
C GLY A 189 9.68 24.54 -12.82
N LEU A 190 10.28 25.24 -11.86
CA LEU A 190 10.01 25.15 -10.42
C LEU A 190 10.03 26.55 -9.79
N TYR A 191 9.06 26.81 -8.93
CA TYR A 191 8.95 28.02 -8.13
C TYR A 191 8.88 27.62 -6.66
N ILE A 192 9.54 28.39 -5.80
CA ILE A 192 9.56 28.15 -4.37
C ILE A 192 9.04 29.40 -3.69
N PHE A 193 8.08 29.23 -2.80
CA PHE A 193 7.48 30.30 -2.03
C PHE A 193 7.67 30.03 -0.54
N ASP A 194 8.20 31.02 0.18
CA ASP A 194 8.07 31.07 1.63
C ASP A 194 6.63 31.50 1.96
N ILE A 195 5.92 30.61 2.65
CA ILE A 195 4.53 30.75 3.08
C ILE A 195 4.42 30.81 4.62
N SER A 196 5.50 31.18 5.31
CA SER A 196 5.48 31.40 6.76
C SER A 196 4.54 32.54 7.19
N ASP A 197 4.31 33.52 6.30
CA ASP A 197 3.23 34.49 6.35
C ASP A 197 2.27 34.23 5.17
N THR A 198 1.13 33.61 5.46
CA THR A 198 0.10 33.23 4.49
C THR A 198 -0.62 34.42 3.87
N GLU A 199 -0.62 35.59 4.53
CA GLU A 199 -1.17 36.83 3.96
C GLU A 199 -0.24 37.42 2.89
N ASN A 200 1.08 37.19 3.02
CA ASN A 200 2.11 37.76 2.15
C ASN A 200 3.15 36.72 1.69
N PRO A 201 2.77 35.70 0.91
CA PRO A 201 3.71 34.70 0.41
C PRO A 201 4.82 35.34 -0.43
N GLN A 202 6.08 34.90 -0.25
CA GLN A 202 7.24 35.47 -0.93
C GLN A 202 7.93 34.44 -1.82
N ARG A 203 8.19 34.80 -3.09
CA ARG A 203 9.02 33.97 -3.96
C ARG A 203 10.47 34.01 -3.49
N VAL A 204 11.04 32.83 -3.23
CA VAL A 204 12.45 32.63 -2.87
C VAL A 204 13.17 31.85 -3.96
N ALA A 205 14.50 31.69 -3.85
CA ALA A 205 15.35 31.04 -4.87
C ALA A 205 15.04 31.54 -6.31
N SER A 206 14.86 32.86 -6.49
CA SER A 206 14.32 33.44 -7.72
C SER A 206 15.15 33.19 -8.97
N ASP A 207 16.43 32.88 -8.78
CA ASP A 207 17.42 32.60 -9.82
C ASP A 207 17.45 31.11 -10.21
N PHE A 208 16.76 30.24 -9.45
CA PHE A 208 16.64 28.83 -9.79
C PHE A 208 15.75 28.62 -11.01
N SER A 209 16.17 27.71 -11.89
CA SER A 209 15.36 27.18 -12.97
C SER A 209 15.61 25.69 -13.09
N LEU A 210 14.54 24.92 -13.22
CA LEU A 210 14.58 23.52 -13.57
C LEU A 210 15.07 23.37 -15.02
N THR A 211 15.67 22.22 -15.35
CA THR A 211 16.23 21.96 -16.69
C THR A 211 15.17 21.64 -17.75
N GLY A 212 13.93 21.33 -17.33
CA GLY A 212 12.77 21.04 -18.18
C GLY A 212 11.46 21.38 -17.47
N ASN A 213 10.31 21.06 -18.09
CA ASN A 213 9.00 21.32 -17.47
C ASN A 213 8.80 20.39 -16.27
N GLY A 214 8.51 20.92 -15.09
CA GLY A 214 8.16 20.08 -13.93
C GLY A 214 6.73 19.58 -14.03
N HIS A 215 6.50 18.28 -13.82
CA HIS A 215 5.17 17.66 -13.79
C HIS A 215 4.68 17.49 -12.35
N HIS A 216 5.19 16.48 -11.66
CA HIS A 216 4.79 16.09 -10.32
C HIS A 216 6.01 16.10 -9.39
N MET A 217 5.79 16.28 -8.08
CA MET A 217 6.85 16.24 -7.09
C MET A 217 6.36 15.66 -5.77
N VAL A 218 7.29 15.12 -4.99
CA VAL A 218 7.09 14.63 -3.62
C VAL A 218 8.36 14.84 -2.81
N SER A 219 8.25 14.99 -1.48
CA SER A 219 9.42 15.04 -0.59
C SER A 219 9.61 13.76 0.22
N VAL A 220 10.87 13.41 0.47
CA VAL A 220 11.29 12.37 1.41
C VAL A 220 12.43 12.91 2.26
N GLY A 221 12.17 13.10 3.56
CA GLY A 221 13.15 13.75 4.44
C GLY A 221 13.45 15.17 3.94
N SER A 222 14.73 15.49 3.73
CA SER A 222 15.16 16.76 3.11
C SER A 222 15.33 16.66 1.58
N GLY A 223 14.91 15.57 0.95
CA GLY A 223 14.95 15.40 -0.50
C GLY A 223 13.64 15.82 -1.15
N LEU A 224 13.70 16.56 -2.26
CA LEU A 224 12.57 16.81 -3.15
C LEU A 224 12.80 16.05 -4.46
N ILE A 225 11.89 15.13 -4.78
CA ILE A 225 11.88 14.40 -6.03
C ILE A 225 10.93 15.11 -6.99
N ILE A 226 11.41 15.43 -8.19
CA ILE A 226 10.64 16.11 -9.22
C ILE A 226 10.70 15.28 -10.50
N VAL A 227 9.52 15.02 -11.08
CA VAL A 227 9.40 14.47 -12.43
C VAL A 227 9.44 15.61 -13.45
N VAL A 228 10.30 15.47 -14.45
CA VAL A 228 10.64 16.53 -15.41
C VAL A 228 10.48 16.04 -16.84
N GLU A 229 9.76 16.82 -17.65
CA GLU A 229 9.58 16.59 -19.08
C GLU A 229 10.86 16.95 -19.85
N GLN A 230 11.78 16.01 -19.98
CA GLN A 230 13.01 16.15 -20.77
C GLN A 230 13.58 14.79 -21.16
N GLU A 231 14.62 14.77 -22.01
CA GLU A 231 15.26 13.52 -22.43
C GLU A 231 16.09 12.87 -21.30
N PHE A 232 16.76 13.68 -20.47
CA PHE A 232 17.47 13.22 -19.28
C PHE A 232 17.88 14.41 -18.38
N PRO A 233 17.85 14.28 -17.04
CA PRO A 233 17.18 13.23 -16.26
C PRO A 233 15.66 13.47 -16.13
N GLU A 234 14.83 12.45 -16.28
CA GLU A 234 13.37 12.57 -16.11
C GLU A 234 12.90 12.63 -14.65
N VAL A 235 13.69 12.12 -13.71
CA VAL A 235 13.39 12.20 -12.27
C VAL A 235 14.62 12.75 -11.57
N ILE A 236 14.46 13.87 -10.89
CA ILE A 236 15.55 14.61 -10.24
C ILE A 236 15.33 14.64 -8.73
N LEU A 237 16.36 14.32 -7.97
CA LEU A 237 16.38 14.45 -6.52
C LEU A 237 17.21 15.70 -6.15
N TYR A 238 16.61 16.65 -5.44
CA TYR A 238 17.27 17.84 -4.90
C TYR A 238 17.33 17.79 -3.37
N ASP A 239 18.41 18.30 -2.77
CA ASP A 239 18.43 18.64 -1.35
C ASP A 239 17.69 19.97 -1.12
N ILE A 240 16.60 19.91 -0.37
CA ILE A 240 15.80 21.06 0.04
C ILE A 240 16.01 21.41 1.51
N SER A 241 17.16 21.07 2.10
CA SER A 241 17.53 21.53 3.45
C SER A 241 17.58 23.06 3.59
N SER A 242 17.76 23.79 2.49
CA SER A 242 17.73 25.27 2.44
C SER A 242 16.90 25.80 1.25
N PRO A 243 15.56 25.70 1.27
CA PRO A 243 14.70 26.01 0.12
C PRO A 243 14.84 27.45 -0.40
N SER A 244 15.12 28.41 0.49
CA SER A 244 15.25 29.82 0.13
C SER A 244 16.43 30.12 -0.79
N THR A 245 17.44 29.24 -0.80
CA THR A 245 18.68 29.37 -1.57
C THR A 245 18.90 28.19 -2.51
N LEU A 246 17.86 27.42 -2.83
CA LEU A 246 17.96 26.26 -3.72
C LEU A 246 18.63 26.65 -5.05
N SER A 247 19.54 25.80 -5.50
CA SER A 247 20.39 26.01 -6.65
C SER A 247 20.60 24.70 -7.42
N VAL A 248 21.14 24.79 -8.63
CA VAL A 248 21.47 23.60 -9.43
C VAL A 248 22.54 22.70 -8.78
N SER A 249 23.36 23.22 -7.86
CA SER A 249 24.36 22.42 -7.13
C SER A 249 23.77 21.57 -6.03
N ASP A 250 22.50 21.81 -5.67
CA ASP A 250 21.79 21.02 -4.67
C ASP A 250 21.15 19.75 -5.28
N GLN A 251 21.35 19.51 -6.59
CA GLN A 251 20.94 18.26 -7.21
C GLN A 251 21.79 17.11 -6.66
N LEU A 252 21.12 16.14 -6.04
CA LEU A 252 21.72 14.94 -5.46
C LEU A 252 21.84 13.81 -6.49
N ASP A 253 20.79 13.57 -7.26
CA ASP A 253 20.76 12.53 -8.29
C ASP A 253 19.79 12.85 -9.43
N GLY A 254 19.90 12.11 -10.53
CA GLY A 254 18.98 12.18 -11.67
C GLY A 254 18.95 10.87 -12.45
N ILE A 255 17.76 10.33 -12.67
CA ILE A 255 17.55 9.07 -13.39
C ILE A 255 16.59 9.24 -14.59
N ASN A 256 16.58 8.24 -15.47
CA ASN A 256 15.55 8.06 -16.49
C ASN A 256 14.70 6.84 -16.18
N VAL A 257 13.42 6.93 -16.53
CA VAL A 257 12.64 5.74 -16.85
C VAL A 257 12.92 5.34 -18.31
N PRO A 258 12.89 4.05 -18.67
CA PRO A 258 13.05 3.60 -20.05
C PRO A 258 12.09 4.27 -21.06
N GLY A 259 12.67 4.76 -22.17
CA GLY A 259 11.93 5.24 -23.35
C GLY A 259 11.75 6.76 -23.48
N ASP A 260 12.63 7.55 -22.86
CA ASP A 260 12.85 9.00 -23.01
C ASP A 260 11.60 9.91 -22.92
N GLY A 261 11.52 10.71 -21.86
CA GLY A 261 10.50 11.76 -21.66
C GLY A 261 9.10 11.24 -21.31
N LYS A 262 9.04 10.10 -20.63
CA LYS A 262 7.81 9.40 -20.27
C LYS A 262 7.39 9.53 -18.83
N ALA A 263 8.26 9.80 -17.87
CA ALA A 263 7.86 9.94 -16.48
C ALA A 263 6.80 11.04 -16.36
N VAL A 264 5.71 10.73 -15.64
CA VAL A 264 4.56 11.63 -15.46
C VAL A 264 4.36 11.96 -14.00
N THR A 265 4.32 10.93 -13.15
CA THR A 265 3.90 11.04 -11.76
C THR A 265 4.88 10.31 -10.85
N VAL A 266 4.94 10.74 -9.59
CA VAL A 266 5.77 10.15 -8.56
C VAL A 266 5.01 10.06 -7.25
N ALA A 267 5.16 8.95 -6.54
CA ALA A 267 4.72 8.78 -5.16
C ALA A 267 5.85 8.20 -4.31
N THR A 268 5.80 8.42 -3.00
CA THR A 268 6.81 7.91 -2.07
C THR A 268 6.21 7.27 -0.84
N TYR A 269 6.89 6.25 -0.33
CA TYR A 269 6.62 5.64 0.97
C TYR A 269 7.94 5.29 1.65
N ASN A 270 8.22 5.95 2.78
CA ASN A 270 9.54 5.91 3.43
C ASN A 270 10.67 6.26 2.43
N ASN A 271 11.59 5.33 2.19
CA ASN A 271 12.72 5.49 1.28
C ASN A 271 12.46 4.91 -0.11
N TYR A 272 11.21 4.54 -0.44
CA TYR A 272 10.84 4.02 -1.75
C TYR A 272 10.14 5.08 -2.58
N VAL A 273 10.44 5.07 -3.86
CA VAL A 273 9.92 5.98 -4.88
C VAL A 273 9.25 5.14 -5.95
N PHE A 274 8.05 5.53 -6.33
CA PHE A 274 7.27 4.89 -7.38
C PHE A 274 7.01 5.92 -8.47
N ILE A 275 7.33 5.56 -9.72
CA ILE A 275 7.22 6.45 -10.87
C ILE A 275 6.21 5.84 -11.83
N GLY A 276 5.24 6.66 -12.24
CA GLY A 276 4.29 6.34 -13.30
C GLY A 276 4.70 7.03 -14.58
N ALA A 277 4.57 6.33 -15.70
CA ALA A 277 5.03 6.76 -17.01
C ALA A 277 3.92 6.68 -18.08
N LYS A 278 4.19 7.30 -19.23
CA LYS A 278 3.33 7.23 -20.42
C LYS A 278 3.40 5.84 -21.06
N ASN A 279 2.23 5.35 -21.51
CA ASN A 279 2.10 4.07 -22.20
C ASN A 279 3.08 3.92 -23.38
N ASN A 280 3.73 2.77 -23.47
CA ASN A 280 4.59 2.43 -24.58
C ASN A 280 4.56 0.93 -24.91
N ALA A 281 4.61 0.61 -26.20
CA ALA A 281 4.55 -0.78 -26.64
C ALA A 281 5.78 -1.65 -26.28
N THR A 282 6.89 -1.06 -25.79
CA THR A 282 8.13 -1.79 -25.52
C THR A 282 8.73 -1.56 -24.14
N GLU A 283 8.20 -0.64 -23.35
CA GLU A 283 8.73 -0.32 -22.03
C GLU A 283 7.58 -0.24 -21.04
N ASP A 284 7.85 -0.65 -19.81
CA ASP A 284 6.88 -0.64 -18.72
C ASP A 284 6.40 0.78 -18.34
N GLU A 285 5.31 0.87 -17.60
CA GLU A 285 4.70 2.14 -17.20
C GLU A 285 4.89 2.44 -15.71
N PHE A 286 5.20 1.44 -14.90
CA PHE A 286 5.37 1.61 -13.46
C PHE A 286 6.75 1.15 -13.03
N TYR A 287 7.46 2.00 -12.29
CA TYR A 287 8.82 1.74 -11.85
C TYR A 287 8.97 2.01 -10.37
N SER A 288 9.79 1.20 -9.70
CA SER A 288 10.13 1.38 -8.30
C SER A 288 11.62 1.58 -8.10
N TYR A 289 11.95 2.45 -7.16
CA TYR A 289 13.31 2.80 -6.78
C TYR A 289 13.42 2.88 -5.26
N SER A 290 14.64 2.73 -4.74
CA SER A 290 14.99 3.07 -3.36
C SER A 290 15.91 4.28 -3.30
N ILE A 291 15.81 5.04 -2.22
CA ILE A 291 16.70 6.15 -1.87
C ILE A 291 17.70 5.65 -0.83
N ASN A 292 18.97 5.59 -1.23
CA ASN A 292 20.08 5.21 -0.35
C ASN A 292 21.06 6.37 -0.20
N GLY A 293 20.84 7.20 0.82
CA GLY A 293 21.54 8.48 0.95
C GLY A 293 21.07 9.43 -0.14
N ASP A 294 21.99 9.83 -1.01
CA ASP A 294 21.77 10.83 -2.06
C ASP A 294 21.52 10.19 -3.45
N SER A 295 21.20 8.89 -3.51
CA SER A 295 21.09 8.16 -4.79
C SER A 295 19.82 7.33 -4.91
N LEU A 296 19.25 7.36 -6.12
CA LEU A 296 18.10 6.57 -6.55
C LEU A 296 18.58 5.26 -7.19
N THR A 297 18.12 4.13 -6.65
CA THR A 297 18.49 2.79 -7.13
C THR A 297 17.25 2.05 -7.62
N PHE A 298 17.25 1.64 -8.89
CA PHE A 298 16.18 0.84 -9.49
C PHE A 298 15.97 -0.47 -8.72
N LEU A 299 14.71 -0.86 -8.51
CA LEU A 299 14.33 -2.10 -7.84
C LEU A 299 13.60 -3.04 -8.80
N ASP A 300 12.43 -2.60 -9.29
CA ASP A 300 11.56 -3.40 -10.14
C ASP A 300 10.69 -2.51 -11.04
N SER A 301 10.12 -3.11 -12.10
CA SER A 301 9.19 -2.44 -13.01
C SER A 301 8.01 -3.34 -13.36
N PHE A 302 6.91 -2.73 -13.78
CA PHE A 302 5.69 -3.43 -14.10
C PHE A 302 5.00 -2.81 -15.30
N ASP A 303 4.80 -3.63 -16.33
CA ASP A 303 4.08 -3.32 -17.55
C ASP A 303 2.57 -3.19 -17.27
N THR A 304 1.99 -2.04 -17.64
CA THR A 304 0.55 -1.81 -17.48
C THR A 304 -0.05 -1.26 -18.76
N ASP A 305 -1.25 -1.69 -19.11
CA ASP A 305 -1.97 -1.02 -20.18
C ASP A 305 -2.30 0.43 -19.76
N GLY A 306 -1.97 1.39 -20.62
CA GLY A 306 -2.33 2.81 -20.46
C GLY A 306 -1.31 3.65 -19.67
N SER A 307 -1.37 4.97 -19.85
CA SER A 307 -0.46 5.89 -19.17
C SER A 307 -0.88 6.05 -17.72
N LEU A 308 0.08 6.12 -16.80
CA LEU A 308 -0.19 6.36 -15.39
C LEU A 308 -0.11 7.86 -15.10
N ASN A 309 -1.26 8.48 -14.89
CA ASN A 309 -1.38 9.92 -14.69
C ASN A 309 -1.13 10.33 -13.25
N ASP A 310 -1.45 9.46 -12.29
CA ASP A 310 -1.30 9.74 -10.87
C ASP A 310 -1.18 8.46 -10.03
N ILE A 311 -0.51 8.55 -8.87
CA ILE A 311 -0.27 7.41 -7.96
C ILE A 311 -0.61 7.82 -6.53
N PHE A 312 -1.44 7.02 -5.87
CA PHE A 312 -1.69 7.09 -4.44
C PHE A 312 -1.29 5.76 -3.77
N LEU A 313 -0.56 5.84 -2.65
CA LEU A 313 -0.05 4.66 -1.94
C LEU A 313 -0.80 4.46 -0.62
N GLN A 314 -1.34 3.27 -0.40
CA GLN A 314 -1.99 2.94 0.87
C GLN A 314 -1.91 1.44 1.16
N ASN A 315 -1.53 1.10 2.41
CA ASN A 315 -1.55 -0.28 2.94
C ASN A 315 -0.78 -1.32 2.09
N GLY A 316 0.30 -0.90 1.43
CA GLY A 316 1.09 -1.78 0.55
C GLY A 316 0.56 -1.89 -0.88
N TYR A 317 -0.46 -1.11 -1.24
CA TYR A 317 -0.98 -1.03 -2.60
C TYR A 317 -0.69 0.33 -3.22
N ALA A 318 -0.47 0.33 -4.53
CA ALA A 318 -0.43 1.50 -5.38
C ALA A 318 -1.73 1.57 -6.17
N TYR A 319 -2.52 2.61 -5.91
CA TYR A 319 -3.71 2.95 -6.67
C TYR A 319 -3.33 3.99 -7.70
N MET A 320 -3.72 3.79 -8.95
CA MET A 320 -3.28 4.64 -10.05
C MET A 320 -4.45 5.10 -10.90
N ALA A 321 -4.41 6.36 -11.27
CA ALA A 321 -5.25 6.92 -12.31
C ALA A 321 -4.63 6.57 -13.67
N SER A 322 -5.28 5.67 -14.42
CA SER A 322 -4.78 5.18 -15.71
C SER A 322 -5.57 5.77 -16.88
N GLY A 323 -4.87 6.07 -17.97
CA GLY A 323 -5.46 6.41 -19.26
C GLY A 323 -5.84 5.20 -20.11
N ASP A 324 -6.07 4.04 -19.50
CA ASP A 324 -6.61 2.87 -20.19
C ASP A 324 -8.13 2.84 -20.12
N ASN A 325 -8.78 2.72 -21.30
CA ASN A 325 -10.24 2.75 -21.47
C ASN A 325 -10.98 1.52 -20.91
N ILE A 326 -10.25 0.55 -20.36
CA ILE A 326 -10.83 -0.64 -19.73
C ILE A 326 -10.49 -0.76 -18.25
N ALA A 327 -9.78 0.22 -17.69
CA ALA A 327 -9.41 0.28 -16.27
C ALA A 327 -8.79 1.63 -15.90
N GLU A 328 -9.63 2.63 -15.67
CA GLU A 328 -9.22 3.98 -15.27
C GLU A 328 -8.64 4.03 -13.85
N LEU A 329 -9.05 3.09 -13.00
CA LEU A 329 -8.37 2.80 -11.74
C LEU A 329 -7.58 1.52 -11.92
N ARG A 330 -6.27 1.57 -11.75
CA ARG A 330 -5.40 0.38 -11.67
C ARG A 330 -4.90 0.22 -10.24
N VAL A 331 -4.75 -1.02 -9.79
CA VAL A 331 -4.23 -1.32 -8.44
C VAL A 331 -3.13 -2.37 -8.53
N LEU A 332 -1.95 -2.04 -8.02
CA LEU A 332 -0.81 -2.95 -7.89
C LEU A 332 -0.51 -3.22 -6.42
N ASP A 333 -0.10 -4.45 -6.12
CA ASP A 333 0.56 -4.81 -4.86
C ASP A 333 2.03 -4.36 -4.97
N VAL A 334 2.41 -3.45 -4.08
CA VAL A 334 3.76 -2.89 -3.96
C VAL A 334 4.31 -3.10 -2.54
N PHE A 335 3.78 -4.10 -1.82
CA PHE A 335 4.21 -4.40 -0.45
C PHE A 335 5.69 -4.74 -0.38
N ASP A 336 6.20 -5.47 -1.38
CA ASP A 336 7.63 -5.58 -1.67
C ASP A 336 7.96 -4.79 -2.94
N PRO A 337 8.62 -3.62 -2.82
CA PRO A 337 9.01 -2.81 -3.98
C PRO A 337 10.02 -3.50 -4.92
N ASN A 338 10.58 -4.66 -4.56
CA ASN A 338 11.44 -5.47 -5.45
C ASN A 338 10.64 -6.54 -6.22
N SER A 339 9.33 -6.63 -5.99
CA SER A 339 8.44 -7.59 -6.64
C SER A 339 7.04 -6.99 -6.74
N ILE A 340 6.88 -6.07 -7.69
CA ILE A 340 5.58 -5.46 -8.01
C ILE A 340 4.70 -6.50 -8.68
N GLN A 341 3.43 -6.56 -8.28
CA GLN A 341 2.47 -7.52 -8.82
C GLN A 341 1.10 -6.88 -8.98
N ASN A 342 0.24 -7.49 -9.81
CA ASN A 342 -1.17 -7.12 -9.85
C ASN A 342 -1.81 -7.35 -8.48
N ALA A 343 -2.58 -6.37 -8.01
CA ALA A 343 -3.40 -6.57 -6.82
C ALA A 343 -4.56 -7.54 -7.12
N PRO A 344 -5.12 -8.21 -6.10
CA PRO A 344 -6.34 -8.98 -6.25
C PRO A 344 -7.51 -8.09 -6.73
N GLY A 345 -7.88 -8.23 -8.01
CA GLY A 345 -8.79 -7.30 -8.68
C GLY A 345 -7.98 -6.16 -9.30
N ASN A 346 -7.69 -6.28 -10.61
CA ASN A 346 -6.72 -5.46 -11.34
C ASN A 346 -7.07 -3.96 -11.47
N GLY A 347 -8.14 -3.50 -10.81
CA GLY A 347 -8.66 -2.15 -11.00
C GLY A 347 -10.18 -2.06 -11.03
N TYR A 348 -10.65 -0.88 -11.46
CA TYR A 348 -12.04 -0.61 -11.76
C TYR A 348 -12.14 0.09 -13.12
N ASN A 349 -13.11 -0.35 -13.92
CA ASN A 349 -13.45 0.25 -15.20
C ASN A 349 -14.72 1.08 -15.06
N LEU A 350 -14.64 2.36 -15.39
CA LEU A 350 -15.80 3.19 -15.62
C LEU A 350 -16.51 2.73 -16.90
N ILE A 351 -17.83 2.92 -16.94
CA ILE A 351 -18.67 2.44 -18.05
C ILE A 351 -18.57 3.31 -19.32
N ASP A 352 -17.56 4.18 -19.41
CA ASP A 352 -17.43 5.20 -20.44
C ASP A 352 -16.04 5.21 -21.12
N VAL A 353 -15.60 6.37 -21.61
CA VAL A 353 -14.35 6.58 -22.38
C VAL A 353 -13.45 7.61 -21.70
N HIS A 354 -13.71 7.94 -20.44
CA HIS A 354 -12.91 8.92 -19.72
C HIS A 354 -11.68 8.24 -19.16
N ASP A 355 -10.55 8.94 -19.19
CA ASP A 355 -9.32 8.48 -18.56
C ASP A 355 -9.34 8.79 -17.05
N GLY A 356 -8.68 7.96 -16.26
CA GLY A 356 -8.33 8.30 -14.88
C GLY A 356 -7.30 9.43 -14.90
N ILE A 357 -7.66 10.62 -14.41
CA ILE A 357 -6.79 11.81 -14.46
C ILE A 357 -6.00 12.08 -13.17
N SER A 358 -6.51 11.68 -12.01
CA SER A 358 -5.89 11.90 -10.71
C SER A 358 -6.47 10.93 -9.68
N ILE A 359 -5.70 10.64 -8.63
CA ILE A 359 -6.11 9.79 -7.53
C ILE A 359 -5.59 10.33 -6.20
N ASP A 360 -6.47 10.39 -5.21
CA ASP A 360 -6.15 10.83 -3.84
C ASP A 360 -7.05 10.05 -2.86
N GLY A 361 -6.67 9.99 -1.58
CA GLY A 361 -7.30 9.09 -0.60
C GLY A 361 -7.58 9.65 0.78
#